data_AF-B4HA63-F1
#
_entry.id   AF-B4HA63-F1
#
_cell.length_a   1.000
_cell.length_b   1.000
_cell.length_c   1.000
_cell.angle_alpha   90.00
_cell.angle_beta   90.00
_cell.angle_gamma   90.00
#
_symmetry.space_group_name_H-M   'P 1'
#
loop_
_entity.id
_entity.type
_entity.pdbx_description
1 polymer ?
#
loop_
_entity_poly.entity_id
_entity_poly.type
_entity_poly.pdbx_seq_one_letter_code
_entity_poly.pdbx_strand_id
1 'polypeptide(L)'
;MQKTEQNNLATKRNKNVKRFPKELIFLCVFLLILVALAAGYAFWMMTHSPMNSNNNLHILDRIEWQGEPPSDKYEHLKLPISNVIISHTATEGCTTEEICIYRVQTIQGFHMKSLGWVDIGYNFLVGGDGQIYVGRGWHSQGQHVRGYGAVSISIAFIGTFVNMEPPVRQVEAAKRLMDEGVRLHKLNPDYHIYAHRQLSPSESPGQKLFEMIKRWPRWIPDVTQLRLLGNATLKFVTRAYWLAQLPGKALPPLNRPVNTVRFVLTASPACHTQAGCVFQVRLLQTFHIESSGYTDINYNFVIAGDTNIYEGRGWDQSCETEQDQFSSNKLVVGFVGPSDSNKKLALELIELGIKWGHISKDYTLIDNTA
;
A
#
# COMPACT_ATOMS: atom_id res chain seq x y z
N MET A 1 -41.90 -39.90 95.94
CA MET A 1 -42.81 -40.93 95.38
C MET A 1 -42.89 -40.68 93.87
N GLN A 2 -41.95 -41.21 93.11
CA GLN A 2 -41.98 -42.53 92.43
C GLN A 2 -42.91 -42.51 91.20
N LYS A 3 -42.34 -42.39 90.00
CA LYS A 3 -42.31 -43.48 89.01
C LYS A 3 -41.68 -43.05 87.68
N THR A 4 -40.73 -43.87 87.28
CA THR A 4 -40.32 -44.23 85.92
C THR A 4 -41.51 -44.41 84.99
N GLU A 5 -41.40 -44.01 83.72
CA GLU A 5 -41.82 -44.87 82.61
C GLU A 5 -41.26 -44.38 81.26
N GLN A 6 -40.49 -45.27 80.63
CA GLN A 6 -40.29 -45.32 79.18
C GLN A 6 -41.68 -45.38 78.51
N ASN A 7 -41.83 -44.79 77.32
CA ASN A 7 -42.04 -45.59 76.11
C ASN A 7 -42.48 -44.79 74.88
N ASN A 8 -42.12 -45.38 73.74
CA ASN A 8 -42.79 -45.34 72.44
C ASN A 8 -42.52 -44.15 71.52
N LEU A 9 -41.38 -44.27 70.83
CA LEU A 9 -41.15 -43.67 69.52
C LEU A 9 -42.04 -44.35 68.46
N ALA A 10 -43.29 -43.89 68.32
CA ALA A 10 -44.13 -44.19 67.18
C ALA A 10 -43.96 -43.08 66.12
N THR A 11 -43.54 -43.49 64.94
CA THR A 11 -43.26 -42.68 63.76
C THR A 11 -44.49 -41.91 63.29
N LYS A 12 -44.40 -40.58 63.11
CA LYS A 12 -45.32 -39.86 62.23
C LYS A 12 -44.59 -38.80 61.40
N ARG A 13 -44.40 -39.16 60.14
CA ARG A 13 -43.93 -38.36 59.01
C ARG A 13 -44.67 -37.01 58.97
N ASN A 14 -43.96 -35.90 59.17
CA ASN A 14 -44.53 -34.57 59.01
C ASN A 14 -43.87 -33.87 57.80
N LYS A 15 -44.65 -33.71 56.72
CA LYS A 15 -44.27 -32.92 55.54
C LYS A 15 -44.40 -31.44 55.91
N ASN A 16 -43.29 -30.75 56.12
CA ASN A 16 -43.27 -29.29 56.18
C ASN A 16 -42.42 -28.74 55.04
N VAL A 17 -43.05 -28.51 53.90
CA VAL A 17 -42.50 -27.66 52.84
C VAL A 17 -42.49 -26.23 53.37
N LYS A 18 -41.32 -25.70 53.71
CA LYS A 18 -41.15 -24.29 54.09
C LYS A 18 -41.56 -23.43 52.88
N ARG A 19 -42.72 -22.79 52.97
CA ARG A 19 -43.22 -21.82 52.00
C ARG A 19 -42.28 -20.61 52.07
N PHE A 20 -41.42 -20.44 51.06
CA PHE A 20 -40.56 -19.25 50.97
C PHE A 20 -41.42 -17.99 51.04
N PRO A 21 -41.07 -16.99 51.87
CA PRO A 21 -41.87 -15.79 52.02
C PRO A 21 -41.92 -15.07 50.67
N LYS A 22 -43.14 -14.78 50.19
CA LYS A 22 -43.38 -14.14 48.89
C LYS A 22 -42.57 -12.85 48.73
N GLU A 23 -42.36 -12.14 49.84
CA GLU A 23 -41.55 -10.92 49.94
C GLU A 23 -40.10 -11.12 49.49
N LEU A 24 -39.48 -12.25 49.83
CA LEU A 24 -38.10 -12.56 49.42
C LEU A 24 -38.03 -12.87 47.92
N ILE A 25 -39.08 -13.50 47.37
CA ILE A 25 -39.20 -13.74 45.92
C ILE A 25 -39.35 -12.41 45.18
N PHE A 26 -40.17 -11.49 45.69
CA PHE A 26 -40.31 -10.15 45.12
C PHE A 26 -39.00 -9.37 45.16
N LEU A 27 -38.25 -9.44 46.26
CA LEU A 27 -36.94 -8.79 46.40
C LEU A 27 -35.94 -9.35 45.37
N CYS A 28 -35.85 -10.66 45.21
CA CYS A 28 -34.97 -11.31 44.24
C CYS A 28 -35.35 -10.96 42.79
N VAL A 29 -36.65 -10.93 42.46
CA VAL A 29 -37.12 -10.54 41.12
C VAL A 29 -36.78 -9.07 40.83
N PHE A 30 -36.97 -8.17 41.80
CA PHE A 30 -36.62 -6.76 41.66
C PHE A 30 -35.12 -6.56 41.45
N LEU A 31 -34.27 -7.26 42.21
CA LEU A 31 -32.82 -7.24 42.03
C LEU A 31 -32.39 -7.76 40.65
N LEU A 32 -33.01 -8.84 40.16
CA LEU A 32 -32.71 -9.38 38.83
C LEU A 32 -33.09 -8.39 37.72
N ILE A 33 -34.20 -7.68 37.86
CA ILE A 33 -34.61 -6.63 36.91
C ILE A 33 -33.60 -5.48 36.92
N LEU A 34 -33.14 -5.03 38.09
CA LEU A 34 -32.13 -3.98 38.18
C LEU A 34 -30.80 -4.39 37.54
N VAL A 35 -30.35 -5.63 37.75
CA VAL A 35 -29.13 -6.14 37.12
C VAL A 35 -29.30 -6.23 35.60
N ALA A 36 -30.46 -6.69 35.12
CA ALA A 36 -30.75 -6.75 33.69
C ALA A 36 -30.81 -5.36 33.03
N LEU A 37 -31.39 -4.37 33.72
CA LEU A 37 -31.42 -2.98 33.26
C LEU A 37 -30.02 -2.37 33.24
N ALA A 38 -29.21 -2.61 34.27
CA ALA A 38 -27.83 -2.12 34.33
C ALA A 38 -26.95 -2.78 33.25
N ALA A 39 -27.09 -4.09 33.03
CA ALA A 39 -26.39 -4.80 31.97
C ALA A 39 -26.87 -4.37 30.59
N GLY A 40 -28.17 -4.15 30.40
CA GLY A 40 -28.75 -3.59 29.18
C GLY A 40 -28.26 -2.18 28.89
N TYR A 41 -28.16 -1.33 29.92
CA TYR A 41 -27.58 0.01 29.81
C TYR A 41 -26.08 -0.03 29.51
N ALA A 42 -25.33 -0.93 30.15
CA ALA A 42 -23.90 -1.10 29.88
C ALA A 42 -23.66 -1.63 28.46
N PHE A 43 -24.47 -2.58 27.99
CA PHE A 43 -24.44 -3.08 26.61
C PHE A 43 -24.86 -2.00 25.60
N TRP A 44 -25.88 -1.20 25.93
CA TRP A 44 -26.27 -0.04 25.13
C TRP A 44 -25.13 0.98 25.07
N MET A 45 -24.46 1.29 26.18
CA MET A 45 -23.28 2.17 26.21
C MET A 45 -22.07 1.60 25.43
N MET A 46 -21.87 0.28 25.43
CA MET A 46 -20.80 -0.36 24.65
C MET A 46 -21.10 -0.39 23.15
N THR A 47 -22.37 -0.50 22.76
CA THR A 47 -22.82 -0.51 21.36
C THR A 47 -23.08 0.89 20.81
N HIS A 48 -23.45 1.82 21.68
CA HIS A 48 -23.67 3.25 21.44
C HIS A 48 -22.66 4.05 22.26
N SER A 49 -21.38 3.78 22.07
CA SER A 49 -20.42 4.87 22.28
C SER A 49 -20.86 6.01 21.37
N PRO A 50 -21.22 7.19 21.88
CA PRO A 50 -21.41 8.33 21.01
C PRO A 50 -20.04 8.52 20.36
N MET A 51 -19.93 8.21 19.06
CA MET A 51 -18.87 8.80 18.27
C MET A 51 -19.00 10.28 18.53
N ASN A 52 -18.04 10.82 19.27
CA ASN A 52 -18.04 12.22 19.65
C ASN A 52 -17.83 12.99 18.34
N SER A 53 -18.94 13.33 17.71
CA SER A 53 -19.00 13.95 16.41
C SER A 53 -18.74 15.43 16.59
N ASN A 54 -17.49 15.78 16.88
CA ASN A 54 -17.00 17.05 16.36
C ASN A 54 -17.02 16.91 14.84
N ASN A 55 -18.13 17.38 14.26
CA ASN A 55 -18.53 17.24 12.86
C ASN A 55 -17.67 18.04 11.88
N ASN A 56 -16.65 18.76 12.35
CA ASN A 56 -15.78 19.53 11.49
C ASN A 56 -14.50 18.75 11.17
N LEU A 57 -14.25 18.61 9.87
CA LEU A 57 -12.96 18.22 9.34
C LEU A 57 -11.92 19.25 9.79
N HIS A 58 -11.00 18.86 10.68
CA HIS A 58 -9.93 19.76 11.10
C HIS A 58 -8.75 19.66 10.12
N ILE A 59 -8.54 20.74 9.37
CA ILE A 59 -7.47 20.88 8.38
C ILE A 59 -6.49 21.91 8.95
N LEU A 60 -5.30 21.44 9.34
CA LEU A 60 -4.22 22.30 9.82
C LEU A 60 -3.42 22.82 8.63
N ASP A 61 -3.49 24.12 8.42
CA ASP A 61 -2.64 24.85 7.49
C ASP A 61 -1.18 24.83 7.94
N ARG A 62 -0.28 25.15 7.00
CA ARG A 62 1.17 25.16 7.21
C ARG A 62 1.61 25.91 8.46
N ILE A 63 1.00 27.05 8.73
CA ILE A 63 1.33 27.89 9.87
C ILE A 63 0.98 27.19 11.18
N GLU A 64 -0.13 26.44 11.21
CA GLU A 64 -0.63 25.76 12.41
C GLU A 64 0.26 24.57 12.80
N TRP A 65 0.78 23.81 11.83
CA TRP A 65 1.79 22.78 12.10
C TRP A 65 3.24 23.30 12.06
N GLN A 66 3.43 24.62 12.02
CA GLN A 66 4.74 25.30 12.06
C GLN A 66 5.71 24.80 10.97
N GLY A 67 5.20 24.62 9.75
CA GLY A 67 5.98 24.17 8.62
C GLY A 67 6.92 25.21 8.05
N GLU A 68 8.08 24.76 7.56
CA GLU A 68 9.01 25.63 6.82
C GLU A 68 8.33 26.15 5.53
N PRO A 69 8.59 27.39 5.10
CA PRO A 69 8.12 27.86 3.81
C PRO A 69 8.80 27.06 2.67
N PRO A 70 8.20 27.02 1.48
CA PRO A 70 8.79 26.36 0.32
C PRO A 70 10.11 27.06 -0.05
N SER A 71 11.14 26.31 -0.46
CA SER A 71 12.44 26.88 -0.81
C SER A 71 12.44 27.57 -2.18
N ASP A 72 11.44 27.30 -3.02
CA ASP A 72 11.22 27.92 -4.33
C ASP A 72 9.70 27.87 -4.68
N LYS A 73 9.32 28.39 -5.85
CA LYS A 73 7.95 28.40 -6.34
C LYS A 73 7.47 27.01 -6.74
N TYR A 74 6.17 26.80 -6.56
CA TYR A 74 5.49 25.63 -7.12
C TYR A 74 5.00 25.90 -8.53
N GLU A 75 4.93 24.84 -9.32
CA GLU A 75 3.99 24.84 -10.43
C GLU A 75 2.55 24.69 -9.91
N HIS A 76 1.62 25.34 -10.60
CA HIS A 76 0.20 25.29 -10.24
C HIS A 76 -0.55 24.15 -10.95
N LEU A 77 -1.58 23.65 -10.28
CA LEU A 77 -2.53 22.70 -10.84
C LEU A 77 -3.60 23.40 -11.68
N LYS A 78 -4.01 22.75 -12.77
CA LYS A 78 -5.22 23.14 -13.52
C LYS A 78 -6.42 22.46 -12.87
N LEU A 79 -7.20 23.25 -12.12
CA LEU A 79 -8.38 22.78 -11.39
C LEU A 79 -9.64 22.76 -12.29
N PRO A 80 -10.64 21.90 -12.00
CA PRO A 80 -10.63 20.85 -10.98
C PRO A 80 -9.79 19.64 -11.41
N ILE A 81 -9.19 18.94 -10.43
CA ILE A 81 -8.40 17.74 -10.67
C ILE A 81 -9.29 16.49 -10.66
N SER A 82 -9.03 15.57 -11.58
CA SER A 82 -9.80 14.32 -11.73
C SER A 82 -9.11 13.09 -11.14
N ASN A 83 -7.93 13.22 -10.52
CA ASN A 83 -7.19 12.07 -10.00
C ASN A 83 -6.68 12.32 -8.57
N VAL A 84 -6.89 11.34 -7.70
CA VAL A 84 -6.36 11.30 -6.33
C VAL A 84 -5.43 10.10 -6.20
N ILE A 85 -4.20 10.33 -5.73
CA ILE A 85 -3.23 9.27 -5.48
C ILE A 85 -3.04 9.09 -3.98
N ILE A 86 -3.36 7.90 -3.49
CA ILE A 86 -3.22 7.51 -2.09
C ILE A 86 -1.83 6.89 -1.87
N SER A 87 -1.16 7.39 -0.85
CA SER A 87 0.17 6.95 -0.40
C SER A 87 0.15 6.71 1.11
N HIS A 88 1.16 6.01 1.61
CA HIS A 88 1.61 6.12 2.99
C HIS A 88 2.94 6.86 3.06
N THR A 89 3.33 7.31 4.25
CA THR A 89 4.62 8.00 4.46
C THR A 89 5.77 7.04 4.73
N ALA A 90 5.48 5.75 5.01
CA ALA A 90 6.46 4.75 5.45
C ALA A 90 7.22 5.18 6.72
N THR A 91 6.58 6.01 7.55
CA THR A 91 7.08 6.42 8.86
C THR A 91 6.39 5.60 9.96
N GLU A 92 6.80 5.83 11.20
CA GLU A 92 5.95 5.53 12.34
C GLU A 92 4.63 6.32 12.26
N GLY A 93 3.57 5.74 12.81
CA GLY A 93 2.29 6.44 12.95
C GLY A 93 2.35 7.57 13.98
N CYS A 94 1.24 8.25 14.13
CA CYS A 94 1.03 9.29 15.14
C CYS A 94 -0.40 9.21 15.66
N THR A 95 -0.63 9.49 16.94
CA THR A 95 -1.95 9.32 17.59
C THR A 95 -2.49 10.57 18.24
N THR A 96 -1.63 11.57 18.47
CA THR A 96 -1.94 12.90 18.99
C THR A 96 -1.47 13.95 18.00
N GLU A 97 -2.07 15.15 18.07
CA GLU A 97 -1.74 16.27 17.19
C GLU A 97 -0.25 16.62 17.23
N GLU A 98 0.32 16.75 18.43
CA GLU A 98 1.73 17.09 18.63
C GLU A 98 2.68 16.10 17.92
N ILE A 99 2.41 14.80 18.07
CA ILE A 99 3.22 13.76 17.42
C ILE A 99 3.02 13.83 15.90
N CYS A 100 1.79 14.05 15.43
CA CYS A 100 1.52 14.15 14.01
C CYS A 100 2.17 15.39 13.38
N ILE A 101 2.14 16.56 14.05
CA ILE A 101 2.89 17.76 13.65
C ILE A 101 4.38 17.44 13.53
N TYR A 102 4.97 16.81 14.55
CA TYR A 102 6.37 16.39 14.52
C TYR A 102 6.67 15.45 13.34
N ARG A 103 5.77 14.51 13.02
CA ARG A 103 5.93 13.64 11.83
C ARG A 103 5.90 14.44 10.53
N VAL A 104 4.95 15.37 10.37
CA VAL A 104 4.84 16.19 9.15
C VAL A 104 6.08 17.05 8.97
N GLN A 105 6.58 17.68 10.04
CA GLN A 105 7.83 18.45 10.02
C GLN A 105 9.04 17.58 9.66
N THR A 106 9.14 16.38 10.23
CA THR A 106 10.22 15.42 9.90
C THR A 106 10.17 15.02 8.43
N ILE A 107 8.98 14.74 7.90
CA ILE A 107 8.79 14.39 6.48
C ILE A 107 9.15 15.57 5.58
N GLN A 108 8.73 16.79 5.93
CA GLN A 108 9.10 18.00 5.19
C GLN A 108 10.62 18.20 5.19
N GLY A 109 11.24 18.13 6.37
CA GLY A 109 12.68 18.29 6.53
C GLY A 109 13.47 17.27 5.71
N PHE A 110 13.05 16.00 5.69
CA PHE A 110 13.66 14.98 4.85
C PHE A 110 13.52 15.31 3.35
N HIS A 111 12.32 15.66 2.89
CA HIS A 111 12.10 16.01 1.49
C HIS A 111 12.94 17.22 1.04
N MET A 112 13.01 18.28 1.86
CA MET A 112 13.75 19.49 1.48
C MET A 112 15.25 19.34 1.65
N LYS A 113 15.70 18.85 2.82
CA LYS A 113 17.13 18.85 3.20
C LYS A 113 17.88 17.64 2.67
N SER A 114 17.22 16.47 2.56
CA SER A 114 17.88 15.23 2.10
C SER A 114 17.60 14.94 0.62
N LEU A 115 16.39 15.20 0.13
CA LEU A 115 16.05 14.96 -1.28
C LEU A 115 16.18 16.20 -2.18
N GLY A 116 16.44 17.38 -1.60
CA GLY A 116 16.58 18.63 -2.33
C GLY A 116 15.28 19.11 -2.98
N TRP A 117 14.12 18.69 -2.47
CA TRP A 117 12.83 19.11 -3.02
C TRP A 117 12.48 20.53 -2.56
N VAL A 118 11.65 21.20 -3.36
CA VAL A 118 11.15 22.55 -3.06
C VAL A 118 10.36 22.60 -1.75
N ASP A 119 9.67 21.51 -1.42
CA ASP A 119 8.84 21.36 -0.24
C ASP A 119 8.45 19.88 -0.05
N ILE A 120 7.71 19.58 1.02
CA ILE A 120 7.03 18.30 1.22
C ILE A 120 6.33 17.82 -0.06
N GLY A 121 6.57 16.58 -0.48
CA GLY A 121 6.10 16.08 -1.77
C GLY A 121 4.58 15.87 -1.86
N TYR A 122 3.88 15.84 -0.74
CA TYR A 122 2.45 15.55 -0.69
C TYR A 122 1.59 16.82 -0.66
N ASN A 123 0.44 16.81 -1.34
CA ASN A 123 -0.58 17.86 -1.21
C ASN A 123 -1.18 17.87 0.20
N PHE A 124 -1.59 16.72 0.71
CA PHE A 124 -2.16 16.55 2.04
C PHE A 124 -1.59 15.31 2.73
N LEU A 125 -1.46 15.39 4.06
CA LEU A 125 -1.14 14.27 4.92
C LEU A 125 -2.29 14.06 5.90
N VAL A 126 -2.61 12.81 6.22
CA VAL A 126 -3.66 12.48 7.18
C VAL A 126 -3.02 11.79 8.36
N GLY A 127 -3.16 12.38 9.55
CA GLY A 127 -2.60 11.85 10.79
C GLY A 127 -3.41 10.69 11.34
N GLY A 128 -2.74 9.80 12.08
CA GLY A 128 -3.43 8.74 12.80
C GLY A 128 -4.27 9.26 13.98
N ASP A 129 -4.19 10.55 14.27
CA ASP A 129 -5.08 11.33 15.14
C ASP A 129 -6.43 11.70 14.49
N GLY A 130 -6.57 11.53 13.17
CA GLY A 130 -7.77 11.85 12.41
C GLY A 130 -7.79 13.27 11.84
N GLN A 131 -6.67 13.99 11.87
CA GLN A 131 -6.54 15.34 11.36
C GLN A 131 -5.86 15.38 9.99
N ILE A 132 -6.06 16.46 9.26
CA ILE A 132 -5.41 16.69 7.97
C ILE A 132 -4.38 17.79 8.11
N TYR A 133 -3.21 17.55 7.55
CA TYR A 133 -2.10 18.48 7.52
C TYR A 133 -1.85 18.92 6.09
N VAL A 134 -1.97 20.22 5.84
CA VAL A 134 -1.76 20.80 4.51
C VAL A 134 -0.28 20.80 4.18
N GLY A 135 0.11 20.00 3.19
CA GLY A 135 1.42 20.06 2.57
C GLY A 135 1.42 21.13 1.48
N ARG A 136 1.47 20.71 0.22
CA ARG A 136 1.36 21.63 -0.94
C ARG A 136 -0.06 22.15 -1.19
N GLY A 137 -1.07 21.56 -0.55
CA GLY A 137 -2.47 21.99 -0.64
C GLY A 137 -3.10 21.78 -2.01
N TRP A 138 -4.22 22.48 -2.26
CA TRP A 138 -5.07 22.26 -3.44
C TRP A 138 -4.54 22.86 -4.75
N HIS A 139 -3.71 23.89 -4.70
CA HIS A 139 -3.39 24.73 -5.87
C HIS A 139 -2.03 24.41 -6.51
N SER A 140 -1.21 23.60 -5.84
CA SER A 140 0.19 23.36 -6.21
C SER A 140 0.42 21.90 -6.58
N GLN A 141 1.28 21.67 -7.58
CA GLN A 141 1.62 20.32 -8.01
C GLN A 141 2.39 19.57 -6.92
N GLY A 142 2.02 18.31 -6.70
CA GLY A 142 2.73 17.39 -5.84
C GLY A 142 4.05 16.88 -6.44
N GLN A 143 4.91 16.30 -5.60
CA GLN A 143 6.12 15.55 -6.01
C GLN A 143 6.09 14.10 -5.48
N HIS A 144 4.89 13.59 -5.26
CA HIS A 144 4.61 12.31 -4.62
C HIS A 144 4.81 11.10 -5.55
N VAL A 145 4.52 11.24 -6.85
CA VAL A 145 4.87 10.28 -7.89
C VAL A 145 5.42 11.03 -9.10
N ARG A 146 6.60 10.63 -9.57
CA ARG A 146 7.25 11.25 -10.74
C ARG A 146 6.32 11.18 -11.96
N GLY A 147 6.08 12.34 -12.59
CA GLY A 147 5.22 12.46 -13.78
C GLY A 147 3.74 12.73 -13.50
N TYR A 148 3.25 12.49 -12.27
CA TYR A 148 1.81 12.60 -11.96
C TYR A 148 1.44 13.84 -11.15
N GLY A 149 2.43 14.62 -10.70
CA GLY A 149 2.24 15.83 -9.91
C GLY A 149 1.34 16.89 -10.54
N ALA A 150 1.34 16.99 -11.89
CA ALA A 150 0.56 17.96 -12.64
C ALA A 150 -0.92 17.57 -12.84
N VAL A 151 -1.27 16.30 -12.61
CA VAL A 151 -2.57 15.73 -12.99
C VAL A 151 -3.30 15.10 -11.81
N SER A 152 -2.78 15.25 -10.58
CA SER A 152 -3.32 14.59 -9.40
C SER A 152 -3.13 15.38 -8.11
N ILE A 153 -4.00 15.10 -7.13
CA ILE A 153 -3.84 15.48 -5.73
C ILE A 153 -3.39 14.25 -4.95
N SER A 154 -2.35 14.38 -4.14
CA SER A 154 -1.90 13.29 -3.28
C SER A 154 -2.43 13.38 -1.86
N ILE A 155 -2.86 12.25 -1.32
CA ILE A 155 -3.22 12.12 0.10
C ILE A 155 -2.34 11.04 0.71
N ALA A 156 -1.43 11.44 1.60
CA ALA A 156 -0.51 10.53 2.27
C ALA A 156 -0.96 10.22 3.70
N PHE A 157 -1.16 8.94 3.99
CA PHE A 157 -1.45 8.48 5.35
C PHE A 157 -0.16 8.42 6.15
N ILE A 158 -0.08 9.17 7.26
CA ILE A 158 1.08 9.14 8.15
C ILE A 158 1.13 7.77 8.85
N GLY A 159 2.17 6.99 8.54
CA GLY A 159 2.39 5.65 9.06
C GLY A 159 2.85 4.64 8.01
N THR A 160 2.89 3.37 8.42
CA THR A 160 3.25 2.23 7.57
C THR A 160 2.15 1.16 7.65
N PHE A 161 1.45 0.94 6.54
CA PHE A 161 0.26 0.07 6.47
C PHE A 161 0.49 -1.22 5.68
N VAL A 162 1.70 -1.78 5.76
CA VAL A 162 2.02 -3.08 5.14
C VAL A 162 1.31 -4.20 5.89
N ASN A 163 1.50 -4.27 7.22
CA ASN A 163 0.94 -5.34 8.04
C ASN A 163 -0.14 -4.85 9.01
N MET A 164 -0.39 -3.54 9.06
CA MET A 164 -1.34 -2.91 9.98
C MET A 164 -2.33 -2.06 9.20
N GLU A 165 -3.60 -2.09 9.62
CA GLU A 165 -4.62 -1.23 9.04
C GLU A 165 -4.50 0.20 9.60
N PRO A 166 -4.83 1.23 8.79
CA PRO A 166 -4.94 2.59 9.29
C PRO A 166 -6.10 2.72 10.31
N PRO A 167 -5.98 3.56 11.35
CA PRO A 167 -7.09 3.88 12.24
C PRO A 167 -8.32 4.37 11.46
N VAL A 168 -9.51 3.95 11.89
CA VAL A 168 -10.79 4.32 11.25
C VAL A 168 -10.94 5.83 11.08
N ARG A 169 -10.55 6.61 12.09
CA ARG A 169 -10.57 8.08 12.04
C ARG A 169 -9.67 8.69 10.96
N GLN A 170 -8.52 8.06 10.68
CA GLN A 170 -7.60 8.50 9.62
C GLN A 170 -8.21 8.25 8.24
N VAL A 171 -8.87 7.09 8.06
CA VAL A 171 -9.58 6.75 6.81
C VAL A 171 -10.75 7.70 6.57
N GLU A 172 -11.54 7.97 7.62
CA GLU A 172 -12.70 8.85 7.55
C GLU A 172 -12.28 10.31 7.23
N ALA A 173 -11.19 10.80 7.84
CA ALA A 173 -10.65 12.11 7.52
C ALA A 173 -10.22 12.23 6.05
N ALA A 174 -9.57 11.20 5.49
CA ALA A 174 -9.20 11.19 4.08
C ALA A 174 -10.42 11.24 3.14
N LYS A 175 -11.50 10.52 3.47
CA LYS A 175 -12.75 10.55 2.71
C LYS A 175 -13.39 11.94 2.75
N ARG A 176 -13.53 12.51 3.94
CA ARG A 176 -14.06 13.86 4.14
C ARG A 176 -13.23 14.93 3.42
N LEU A 177 -11.91 14.78 3.37
CA LEU A 177 -11.04 15.67 2.58
C LEU A 177 -11.36 15.63 1.09
N MET A 178 -11.62 14.44 0.54
CA MET A 178 -12.01 14.31 -0.86
C MET A 178 -13.39 14.91 -1.13
N ASP A 179 -14.36 14.70 -0.22
CA ASP A 179 -15.70 15.31 -0.32
C ASP A 179 -15.61 16.83 -0.24
N GLU A 180 -14.76 17.37 0.64
CA GLU A 180 -14.48 18.80 0.74
C GLU A 180 -13.80 19.34 -0.53
N GLY A 181 -12.89 18.56 -1.14
CA GLY A 181 -12.30 18.88 -2.43
C GLY A 181 -13.34 19.01 -3.54
N VAL A 182 -14.35 18.16 -3.58
CA VAL A 182 -15.48 18.26 -4.52
C VAL A 182 -16.33 19.49 -4.22
N ARG A 183 -16.67 19.71 -2.94
CA ARG A 183 -17.46 20.88 -2.49
C ARG A 183 -16.80 22.21 -2.86
N LEU A 184 -15.48 22.28 -2.76
CA LEU A 184 -14.67 23.45 -3.09
C LEU A 184 -14.31 23.58 -4.58
N HIS A 185 -14.84 22.70 -5.45
CA HIS A 185 -14.51 22.61 -6.87
C HIS A 185 -13.00 22.44 -7.15
N LYS A 186 -12.27 21.81 -6.22
CA LYS A 186 -10.85 21.44 -6.38
C LYS A 186 -10.70 20.06 -6.99
N LEU A 187 -11.64 19.16 -6.68
CA LEU A 187 -11.79 17.85 -7.31
C LEU A 187 -13.03 17.82 -8.19
N ASN A 188 -12.93 17.12 -9.32
CA ASN A 188 -14.09 16.80 -10.13
C ASN A 188 -15.02 15.85 -9.34
N PRO A 189 -16.35 16.00 -9.34
CA PRO A 189 -17.26 15.05 -8.66
C PRO A 189 -17.04 13.57 -9.04
N ASP A 190 -16.63 13.33 -10.30
CA ASP A 190 -16.32 12.00 -10.86
C ASP A 190 -14.80 11.72 -10.87
N TYR A 191 -14.06 12.23 -9.88
CA TYR A 191 -12.62 11.96 -9.77
C TYR A 191 -12.34 10.45 -9.62
N HIS A 192 -11.09 10.06 -9.86
CA HIS A 192 -10.61 8.69 -9.76
C HIS A 192 -9.62 8.53 -8.62
N ILE A 193 -9.63 7.37 -7.96
CA ILE A 193 -8.73 7.01 -6.86
C ILE A 193 -7.75 5.95 -7.33
N TYR A 194 -6.47 6.24 -7.12
CA TYR A 194 -5.35 5.37 -7.41
C TYR A 194 -4.45 5.19 -6.19
N ALA A 195 -3.64 4.15 -6.22
CA ALA A 195 -2.60 3.86 -5.25
C ALA A 195 -1.22 4.16 -5.85
N HIS A 196 -0.29 4.67 -5.05
CA HIS A 196 1.08 4.93 -5.50
C HIS A 196 1.73 3.72 -6.21
N ARG A 197 1.60 2.50 -5.66
CA ARG A 197 2.11 1.25 -6.24
C ARG A 197 1.60 0.89 -7.65
N GLN A 198 0.48 1.46 -8.09
CA GLN A 198 0.01 1.24 -9.47
C GLN A 198 0.86 2.02 -10.50
N LEU A 199 1.51 3.09 -10.07
CA LEU A 199 2.15 4.09 -10.93
C LEU A 199 3.68 4.09 -10.83
N SER A 200 4.23 3.62 -9.71
CA SER A 200 5.66 3.56 -9.43
C SER A 200 6.01 2.23 -8.78
N PRO A 201 7.24 1.71 -8.96
CA PRO A 201 7.74 0.58 -8.18
C PRO A 201 7.90 1.00 -6.71
N SER A 202 6.80 0.93 -5.95
CA SER A 202 6.74 1.25 -4.53
C SER A 202 5.76 0.31 -3.83
N GLU A 203 6.03 -0.01 -2.56
CA GLU A 203 5.06 -0.66 -1.67
C GLU A 203 3.94 0.29 -1.22
N SER A 204 4.10 1.60 -1.37
CA SER A 204 3.10 2.58 -0.92
C SER A 204 1.76 2.38 -1.66
N PRO A 205 0.60 2.38 -1.00
CA PRO A 205 0.32 2.83 0.37
C PRO A 205 0.41 1.73 1.45
N GLY A 206 1.03 0.60 1.16
CA GLY A 206 1.07 -0.58 2.03
C GLY A 206 -0.10 -1.53 1.77
N GLN A 207 0.10 -2.82 2.02
CA GLN A 207 -0.84 -3.86 1.63
C GLN A 207 -2.23 -3.69 2.25
N LYS A 208 -2.32 -3.41 3.56
CA LYS A 208 -3.61 -3.27 4.26
C LYS A 208 -4.41 -2.06 3.79
N LEU A 209 -3.75 -0.91 3.63
CA LEU A 209 -4.41 0.28 3.08
C LEU A 209 -4.77 0.08 1.60
N PHE A 210 -3.92 -0.59 0.81
CA PHE A 210 -4.21 -0.91 -0.59
C PHE A 210 -5.46 -1.80 -0.74
N GLU A 211 -5.58 -2.87 0.06
CA GLU A 211 -6.76 -3.75 0.07
C GLU A 211 -8.03 -2.99 0.46
N MET A 212 -7.91 -2.01 1.35
CA MET A 212 -9.01 -1.17 1.79
C MET A 212 -9.47 -0.20 0.70
N ILE A 213 -8.56 0.55 0.06
CA ILE A 213 -8.92 1.54 -0.97
C ILE A 213 -9.50 0.91 -2.23
N LYS A 214 -9.14 -0.35 -2.53
CA LYS A 214 -9.78 -1.11 -3.62
C LYS A 214 -11.30 -1.26 -3.47
N ARG A 215 -11.82 -1.08 -2.26
CA ARG A 215 -13.25 -1.15 -1.93
C ARG A 215 -13.92 0.23 -1.89
N TRP A 216 -13.16 1.30 -2.06
CA TRP A 216 -13.73 2.65 -2.04
C TRP A 216 -14.47 2.95 -3.34
N PRO A 217 -15.48 3.83 -3.30
CA PRO A 217 -16.06 4.36 -4.53
C PRO A 217 -14.95 5.07 -5.33
N ARG A 218 -15.07 5.07 -6.66
CA ARG A 218 -14.10 5.70 -7.56
C ARG A 218 -12.72 5.04 -7.63
N TRP A 219 -12.52 3.86 -7.04
CA TRP A 219 -11.30 3.07 -7.25
C TRP A 219 -11.15 2.65 -8.71
N ILE A 220 -9.97 2.90 -9.29
CA ILE A 220 -9.66 2.51 -10.66
C ILE A 220 -8.55 1.45 -10.67
N PRO A 221 -8.83 0.20 -11.09
CA PRO A 221 -7.82 -0.84 -11.20
C PRO A 221 -6.87 -0.63 -12.39
N ASP A 222 -7.39 -0.13 -13.53
CA ASP A 222 -6.63 0.08 -14.75
C ASP A 222 -6.10 1.52 -14.85
N VAL A 223 -4.78 1.65 -14.76
CA VAL A 223 -4.10 2.96 -14.79
C VAL A 223 -3.68 3.40 -16.18
N THR A 224 -4.09 2.71 -17.25
CA THR A 224 -3.66 3.02 -18.63
C THR A 224 -3.91 4.49 -18.99
N GLN A 225 -5.11 5.01 -18.71
CA GLN A 225 -5.44 6.42 -18.96
C GLN A 225 -4.55 7.38 -18.17
N LEU A 226 -4.32 7.10 -16.89
CA LEU A 226 -3.49 7.95 -16.05
C LEU A 226 -2.02 7.93 -16.49
N ARG A 227 -1.49 6.76 -16.89
CA ARG A 227 -0.13 6.62 -17.44
C ARG A 227 0.13 7.48 -18.67
N LEU A 228 -0.87 7.57 -19.56
CA LEU A 228 -0.81 8.44 -20.74
C LEU A 228 -0.68 9.91 -20.35
N LEU A 229 -1.38 10.35 -19.29
CA LEU A 229 -1.28 11.71 -18.79
C LEU A 229 0.06 12.00 -18.10
N GLY A 230 0.64 11.01 -17.42
CA GLY A 230 1.89 11.15 -16.66
C GLY A 230 3.18 10.97 -17.48
N ASN A 231 3.07 10.77 -18.80
CA ASN A 231 4.20 10.48 -19.71
C ASN A 231 5.09 9.30 -19.24
N ALA A 232 4.52 8.35 -18.48
CA ALA A 232 5.24 7.22 -17.90
C ALA A 232 4.56 5.91 -18.31
N THR A 233 5.29 5.06 -19.06
CA THR A 233 4.72 3.86 -19.71
C THR A 233 4.86 2.60 -18.86
N LEU A 234 6.02 2.36 -18.25
CA LEU A 234 6.35 1.11 -17.53
C LEU A 234 7.07 1.37 -16.20
N LYS A 235 6.84 0.48 -15.22
CA LYS A 235 7.47 0.55 -13.89
C LYS A 235 8.80 -0.21 -13.87
N PHE A 236 9.90 0.50 -14.13
CA PHE A 236 11.25 -0.07 -14.05
C PHE A 236 11.81 0.00 -12.63
N VAL A 237 12.31 -1.13 -12.13
CA VAL A 237 13.12 -1.23 -10.92
C VAL A 237 14.57 -1.31 -11.35
N THR A 238 15.31 -0.22 -11.15
CA THR A 238 16.72 -0.15 -11.55
C THR A 238 17.58 -1.08 -10.71
N ARG A 239 18.76 -1.45 -11.23
CA ARG A 239 19.76 -2.24 -10.50
C ARG A 239 20.05 -1.73 -9.09
N ALA A 240 20.21 -0.40 -8.95
CA ALA A 240 20.46 0.21 -7.65
C ALA A 240 19.29 0.01 -6.67
N TYR A 241 18.05 0.06 -7.16
CA TYR A 241 16.86 -0.05 -6.31
C TYR A 241 16.66 -1.45 -5.74
N TRP A 242 16.95 -2.50 -6.52
CA TRP A 242 16.88 -3.88 -6.02
C TRP A 242 18.19 -4.39 -5.40
N LEU A 243 19.17 -3.49 -5.18
CA LEU A 243 20.47 -3.78 -4.57
C LEU A 243 21.23 -4.87 -5.34
N ALA A 244 21.27 -4.72 -6.67
CA ALA A 244 22.03 -5.60 -7.54
C ALA A 244 23.50 -5.64 -7.16
N GLN A 245 24.05 -6.85 -7.10
CA GLN A 245 25.50 -7.03 -7.10
C GLN A 245 26.07 -6.47 -8.41
N LEU A 246 27.30 -5.94 -8.36
CA LEU A 246 28.01 -5.55 -9.58
C LEU A 246 28.40 -6.82 -10.36
N PRO A 247 28.42 -6.78 -11.70
CA PRO A 247 28.94 -7.87 -12.50
C PRO A 247 30.38 -8.21 -12.08
N GLY A 248 30.71 -9.51 -12.00
CA GLY A 248 32.07 -9.94 -11.64
C GLY A 248 33.14 -9.55 -12.67
N LYS A 249 32.72 -9.30 -13.91
CA LYS A 249 33.55 -8.86 -15.06
C LYS A 249 32.71 -7.98 -15.99
N ALA A 250 33.39 -7.28 -16.90
CA ALA A 250 32.71 -6.52 -17.94
C ALA A 250 31.81 -7.43 -18.79
N LEU A 251 30.55 -7.03 -18.96
CA LEU A 251 29.59 -7.78 -19.74
C LEU A 251 29.78 -7.51 -21.24
N PRO A 252 29.53 -8.51 -22.12
CA PRO A 252 29.59 -8.32 -23.56
C PRO A 252 28.45 -7.44 -24.07
N PRO A 253 28.71 -6.51 -25.01
CA PRO A 253 27.67 -5.61 -25.51
C PRO A 253 26.59 -6.35 -26.30
N LEU A 254 25.37 -5.80 -26.28
CA LEU A 254 24.24 -6.23 -27.09
C LEU A 254 24.10 -5.33 -28.31
N ASN A 255 24.10 -5.90 -29.52
CA ASN A 255 24.01 -5.14 -30.76
C ASN A 255 22.56 -4.75 -31.04
N ARG A 256 22.27 -3.45 -30.95
CA ARG A 256 20.95 -2.88 -31.21
C ARG A 256 20.83 -2.39 -32.66
N PRO A 257 19.64 -2.49 -33.29
CA PRO A 257 18.42 -3.12 -32.76
C PRO A 257 18.54 -4.65 -32.71
N VAL A 258 18.02 -5.27 -31.65
CA VAL A 258 17.98 -6.74 -31.55
C VAL A 258 16.88 -7.31 -32.43
N ASN A 259 17.14 -8.47 -33.03
CA ASN A 259 16.19 -9.16 -33.92
C ASN A 259 15.48 -10.33 -33.25
N THR A 260 15.89 -10.70 -32.03
CA THR A 260 15.28 -11.82 -31.30
C THR A 260 15.05 -11.44 -29.85
N VAL A 261 13.84 -11.72 -29.36
CA VAL A 261 13.48 -11.61 -27.95
C VAL A 261 13.11 -13.00 -27.45
N ARG A 262 13.58 -13.38 -26.26
CA ARG A 262 13.30 -14.68 -25.65
C ARG A 262 12.64 -14.51 -24.29
N PHE A 263 11.52 -15.18 -24.08
CA PHE A 263 10.88 -15.28 -22.75
C PHE A 263 11.30 -16.58 -22.08
N VAL A 264 11.65 -16.48 -20.79
CA VAL A 264 12.16 -17.61 -19.99
C VAL A 264 11.48 -17.62 -18.62
N LEU A 265 10.92 -18.76 -18.21
CA LEU A 265 10.48 -18.96 -16.82
C LEU A 265 11.71 -19.22 -15.93
N THR A 266 11.87 -18.45 -14.85
CA THR A 266 13.09 -18.48 -14.03
C THR A 266 13.17 -19.64 -13.03
N ALA A 267 12.24 -20.60 -13.09
CA ALA A 267 12.10 -21.71 -12.13
C ALA A 267 12.08 -21.27 -10.64
N SER A 268 11.73 -20.01 -10.37
CA SER A 268 11.65 -19.46 -9.01
C SER A 268 10.20 -19.40 -8.50
N PRO A 269 9.99 -19.41 -7.17
CA PRO A 269 8.68 -19.21 -6.59
C PRO A 269 8.04 -17.88 -7.03
N ALA A 270 6.72 -17.86 -7.15
CA ALA A 270 5.97 -16.65 -7.41
C ALA A 270 6.09 -15.64 -6.24
N CYS A 271 5.93 -14.36 -6.56
CA CYS A 271 5.93 -13.27 -5.61
C CYS A 271 4.82 -12.26 -5.97
N HIS A 272 4.34 -11.50 -4.98
CA HIS A 272 3.20 -10.59 -5.17
C HIS A 272 3.43 -9.20 -4.58
N THR A 273 4.34 -9.08 -3.62
CA THR A 273 4.76 -7.79 -3.04
C THR A 273 6.07 -7.38 -3.68
N GLN A 274 6.32 -6.08 -3.79
CA GLN A 274 7.59 -5.56 -4.29
C GLN A 274 8.76 -6.05 -3.44
N ALA A 275 8.63 -6.05 -2.11
CA ALA A 275 9.68 -6.56 -1.23
C ALA A 275 9.97 -8.05 -1.49
N GLY A 276 8.92 -8.86 -1.66
CA GLY A 276 9.05 -10.28 -1.99
C GLY A 276 9.65 -10.50 -3.38
N CYS A 277 9.26 -9.71 -4.37
CA CYS A 277 9.80 -9.81 -5.72
C CYS A 277 11.24 -9.31 -5.83
N VAL A 278 11.62 -8.24 -5.11
CA VAL A 278 13.03 -7.82 -4.96
C VAL A 278 13.87 -8.96 -4.40
N PHE A 279 13.38 -9.65 -3.35
CA PHE A 279 14.07 -10.79 -2.77
C PHE A 279 14.26 -11.93 -3.78
N GLN A 280 13.22 -12.27 -4.55
CA GLN A 280 13.31 -13.30 -5.60
C GLN A 280 14.33 -12.94 -6.70
N VAL A 281 14.33 -11.69 -7.17
CA VAL A 281 15.27 -11.24 -8.20
C VAL A 281 16.72 -11.27 -7.69
N ARG A 282 16.95 -10.89 -6.42
CA ARG A 282 18.27 -11.01 -5.79
C ARG A 282 18.73 -12.47 -5.68
N LEU A 283 17.83 -13.37 -5.27
CA LEU A 283 18.13 -14.80 -5.19
C LEU A 283 18.47 -15.37 -6.58
N LEU A 284 17.77 -14.94 -7.63
CA LEU A 284 18.09 -15.31 -9.02
C LEU A 284 19.48 -14.83 -9.44
N GLN A 285 19.87 -13.59 -9.09
CA GLN A 285 21.22 -13.11 -9.36
C GLN A 285 22.27 -13.95 -8.63
N THR A 286 22.08 -14.20 -7.34
CA THR A 286 22.98 -15.04 -6.53
C THR A 286 23.11 -16.44 -7.11
N PHE A 287 22.00 -17.08 -7.47
CA PHE A 287 22.00 -18.41 -8.09
C PHE A 287 22.80 -18.42 -9.39
N HIS A 288 22.59 -17.44 -10.27
CA HIS A 288 23.33 -17.33 -11.52
C HIS A 288 24.84 -17.17 -11.32
N ILE A 289 25.25 -16.35 -10.36
CA ILE A 289 26.68 -16.10 -10.08
C ILE A 289 27.32 -17.31 -9.40
N GLU A 290 26.71 -17.81 -8.33
CA GLU A 290 27.34 -18.81 -7.45
C GLU A 290 27.12 -20.24 -7.92
N SER A 291 25.96 -20.55 -8.50
CA SER A 291 25.60 -21.92 -8.91
C SER A 291 25.80 -22.16 -10.41
N SER A 292 25.46 -21.20 -11.27
CA SER A 292 25.61 -21.34 -12.73
C SER A 292 26.95 -20.82 -13.27
N GLY A 293 27.72 -20.07 -12.47
CA GLY A 293 29.01 -19.52 -12.88
C GLY A 293 28.92 -18.36 -13.87
N TYR A 294 27.73 -17.74 -14.02
CA TYR A 294 27.57 -16.55 -14.85
C TYR A 294 28.21 -15.32 -14.20
N THR A 295 28.56 -14.34 -15.03
CA THR A 295 29.20 -13.09 -14.55
C THR A 295 28.25 -12.20 -13.77
N ASP A 296 26.95 -12.29 -14.05
CA ASP A 296 25.86 -11.52 -13.46
C ASP A 296 24.53 -12.25 -13.71
N ILE A 297 23.41 -11.70 -13.21
CA ILE A 297 22.08 -12.16 -13.57
C ILE A 297 21.95 -12.32 -15.09
N ASN A 298 21.64 -13.53 -15.56
CA ASN A 298 21.65 -13.86 -16.97
C ASN A 298 20.32 -13.54 -17.69
N TYR A 299 19.75 -12.37 -17.39
CA TYR A 299 18.54 -11.83 -18.00
C TYR A 299 18.73 -10.33 -18.28
N ASN A 300 18.23 -9.84 -19.41
CA ASN A 300 18.19 -8.40 -19.69
C ASN A 300 17.20 -7.69 -18.76
N PHE A 301 16.00 -8.27 -18.67
CA PHE A 301 14.94 -7.80 -17.78
C PHE A 301 14.30 -8.99 -17.08
N VAL A 302 13.82 -8.76 -15.85
CA VAL A 302 13.03 -9.74 -15.11
C VAL A 302 11.68 -9.14 -14.79
N ILE A 303 10.60 -9.81 -15.16
CA ILE A 303 9.24 -9.39 -14.84
C ILE A 303 8.72 -10.27 -13.71
N ALA A 304 8.21 -9.63 -12.66
CA ALA A 304 7.75 -10.32 -11.46
C ALA A 304 6.26 -10.05 -11.18
N GLY A 305 5.67 -10.85 -10.29
CA GLY A 305 4.23 -10.83 -10.03
C GLY A 305 3.73 -9.57 -9.30
N ASP A 306 4.60 -8.64 -8.93
CA ASP A 306 4.25 -7.30 -8.44
C ASP A 306 4.03 -6.28 -9.57
N THR A 307 4.01 -6.73 -10.83
CA THR A 307 3.80 -5.93 -12.06
C THR A 307 4.90 -4.90 -12.32
N ASN A 308 6.11 -5.18 -11.86
CA ASN A 308 7.29 -4.35 -12.12
C ASN A 308 8.28 -5.06 -13.07
N ILE A 309 9.07 -4.26 -13.78
CA ILE A 309 10.15 -4.72 -14.67
C ILE A 309 11.48 -4.43 -13.97
N TYR A 310 12.16 -5.47 -13.53
CA TYR A 310 13.48 -5.38 -12.91
C TYR A 310 14.55 -5.36 -13.98
N GLU A 311 15.39 -4.33 -13.93
CA GLU A 311 16.55 -4.20 -14.81
C GLU A 311 17.62 -5.21 -14.38
N GLY A 312 17.90 -6.20 -15.22
CA GLY A 312 19.05 -7.07 -15.08
C GLY A 312 20.23 -6.48 -15.84
N ARG A 313 20.58 -7.06 -16.97
CA ARG A 313 21.62 -6.58 -17.89
C ARG A 313 21.20 -5.36 -18.73
N GLY A 314 19.90 -5.03 -18.74
CA GLY A 314 19.36 -3.87 -19.44
C GLY A 314 19.40 -4.01 -20.96
N TRP A 315 19.36 -2.89 -21.67
CA TRP A 315 19.30 -2.86 -23.14
C TRP A 315 20.65 -3.03 -23.83
N ASP A 316 21.75 -2.83 -23.11
CA ASP A 316 23.08 -2.64 -23.71
C ASP A 316 23.99 -3.87 -23.57
N GLN A 317 23.63 -4.84 -22.72
CA GLN A 317 24.50 -5.96 -22.37
C GLN A 317 23.84 -7.30 -22.71
N SER A 318 24.58 -8.22 -23.31
CA SER A 318 24.08 -9.52 -23.74
C SER A 318 24.13 -10.57 -22.63
N CYS A 319 23.30 -11.60 -22.75
CA CYS A 319 23.30 -12.76 -21.85
C CYS A 319 24.35 -13.80 -22.29
N GLU A 320 24.88 -14.54 -21.33
CA GLU A 320 25.78 -15.68 -21.52
C GLU A 320 24.99 -16.93 -21.93
N THR A 321 25.58 -17.81 -22.73
CA THR A 321 24.95 -19.07 -23.18
C THR A 321 25.75 -20.27 -22.69
N GLU A 322 25.07 -21.30 -22.18
CA GLU A 322 25.70 -22.52 -21.60
C GLU A 322 26.46 -23.37 -22.63
N GLN A 323 26.11 -23.30 -23.92
CA GLN A 323 26.79 -23.94 -25.05
C GLN A 323 26.31 -23.28 -26.36
N ASP A 324 27.20 -23.18 -27.35
CA ASP A 324 27.05 -22.70 -28.74
C ASP A 324 27.38 -21.24 -29.12
N GLN A 325 28.32 -21.18 -30.07
CA GLN A 325 28.98 -20.04 -30.69
C GLN A 325 28.12 -19.27 -31.71
N PHE A 326 26.78 -19.39 -31.70
CA PHE A 326 25.94 -18.70 -32.69
C PHE A 326 24.72 -17.99 -32.07
N SER A 327 24.76 -16.66 -32.23
CA SER A 327 23.73 -15.66 -31.92
C SER A 327 23.59 -15.28 -30.44
N SER A 328 24.60 -14.55 -29.94
CA SER A 328 24.57 -13.79 -28.67
C SER A 328 23.68 -12.53 -28.71
N ASN A 329 23.07 -12.21 -29.87
CA ASN A 329 22.32 -10.97 -30.06
C ASN A 329 20.81 -11.12 -29.80
N LYS A 330 20.47 -11.59 -28.60
CA LYS A 330 19.09 -11.84 -28.17
C LYS A 330 18.80 -11.08 -26.88
N LEU A 331 17.63 -10.46 -26.78
CA LEU A 331 17.15 -9.88 -25.53
C LEU A 331 16.40 -10.96 -24.74
N VAL A 332 16.82 -11.25 -23.52
CA VAL A 332 16.22 -12.28 -22.68
C VAL A 332 15.41 -11.65 -21.55
N VAL A 333 14.12 -11.99 -21.48
CA VAL A 333 13.20 -11.55 -20.42
C VAL A 333 12.85 -12.76 -19.54
N GLY A 334 13.26 -12.70 -18.28
CA GLY A 334 12.94 -13.73 -17.27
C GLY A 334 11.62 -13.44 -16.55
N PHE A 335 10.80 -14.46 -16.29
CA PHE A 335 9.55 -14.35 -15.53
C PHE A 335 9.64 -15.05 -14.16
N VAL A 336 9.48 -14.28 -13.09
CA VAL A 336 9.36 -14.79 -11.71
C VAL A 336 7.93 -15.23 -11.47
N GLY A 337 7.72 -16.55 -11.47
CA GLY A 337 6.42 -17.19 -11.36
C GLY A 337 5.58 -17.11 -12.65
N PRO A 338 4.62 -18.03 -12.84
CA PRO A 338 3.68 -17.96 -13.95
C PRO A 338 2.62 -16.90 -13.68
N SER A 339 2.50 -15.92 -14.57
CA SER A 339 1.35 -15.03 -14.59
C SER A 339 1.11 -14.52 -16.00
N ASP A 340 -0.10 -14.69 -16.54
CA ASP A 340 -0.51 -14.11 -17.82
C ASP A 340 -0.28 -12.59 -17.86
N SER A 341 -0.31 -11.93 -16.69
CA SER A 341 0.02 -10.50 -16.55
C SER A 341 1.48 -10.20 -16.90
N ASN A 342 2.42 -11.11 -16.59
CA ASN A 342 3.84 -10.92 -16.86
C ASN A 342 4.09 -10.89 -18.37
N LYS A 343 3.41 -11.76 -19.12
CA LYS A 343 3.47 -11.79 -20.58
C LYS A 343 2.92 -10.52 -21.21
N LYS A 344 1.78 -10.00 -20.73
CA LYS A 344 1.25 -8.70 -21.19
C LYS A 344 2.28 -7.58 -20.97
N LEU A 345 2.86 -7.50 -19.78
CA LEU A 345 3.88 -6.49 -19.45
C LEU A 345 5.16 -6.65 -20.29
N ALA A 346 5.53 -7.88 -20.63
CA ALA A 346 6.66 -8.17 -21.50
C ALA A 346 6.42 -7.69 -22.94
N LEU A 347 5.19 -7.80 -23.44
CA LEU A 347 4.82 -7.28 -24.76
C LEU A 347 4.86 -5.73 -24.76
N GLU A 348 4.36 -5.07 -23.73
CA GLU A 348 4.47 -3.61 -23.58
C GLU A 348 5.95 -3.15 -23.51
N LEU A 349 6.83 -3.93 -22.86
CA LEU A 349 8.27 -3.70 -22.85
C LEU A 349 8.88 -3.80 -24.25
N ILE A 350 8.44 -4.76 -25.05
CA ILE A 350 8.89 -4.91 -26.44
C ILE A 350 8.46 -3.71 -27.28
N GLU A 351 7.21 -3.28 -27.18
CA GLU A 351 6.70 -2.10 -27.89
C GLU A 351 7.52 -0.84 -27.53
N LEU A 352 7.86 -0.68 -26.25
CA LEU A 352 8.74 0.39 -25.81
C LEU A 352 10.16 0.27 -26.41
N GLY A 353 10.71 -0.94 -26.43
CA GLY A 353 12.00 -1.24 -27.05
C GLY A 353 12.03 -0.94 -28.55
N ILE A 354 10.94 -1.22 -29.28
CA ILE A 354 10.79 -0.88 -30.69
C ILE A 354 10.72 0.65 -30.87
N LYS A 355 9.93 1.33 -30.03
CA LYS A 355 9.81 2.79 -30.05
C LYS A 355 11.15 3.49 -29.82
N TRP A 356 12.01 2.93 -28.98
CA TRP A 356 13.34 3.46 -28.68
C TRP A 356 14.45 2.97 -29.63
N GLY A 357 14.12 2.12 -30.61
CA GLY A 357 15.10 1.56 -31.56
C GLY A 357 16.04 0.52 -30.94
N HIS A 358 15.70 -0.02 -29.77
CA HIS A 358 16.44 -1.12 -29.15
C HIS A 358 16.08 -2.48 -29.75
N ILE A 359 14.85 -2.64 -30.22
CA ILE A 359 14.32 -3.87 -30.83
C ILE A 359 13.90 -3.56 -32.27
N SER A 360 14.19 -4.47 -33.20
CA SER A 360 13.78 -4.36 -34.60
C SER A 360 12.27 -4.50 -34.74
N LYS A 361 11.66 -3.85 -35.74
CA LYS A 361 10.24 -4.02 -36.06
C LYS A 361 9.93 -5.44 -36.53
N ASP A 362 10.90 -6.11 -37.16
CA ASP A 362 10.78 -7.47 -37.69
C ASP A 362 11.38 -8.51 -36.73
N TYR A 363 11.25 -8.29 -35.42
CA TYR A 363 11.82 -9.19 -34.41
C TYR A 363 11.12 -10.56 -34.40
N THR A 364 11.87 -11.58 -34.01
CA THR A 364 11.35 -12.92 -33.71
C THR A 364 11.18 -13.09 -32.20
N LEU A 365 9.99 -13.51 -31.76
CA LEU A 365 9.73 -13.87 -30.36
C LEU A 365 9.88 -15.38 -30.16
N ILE A 366 10.73 -15.77 -29.22
CA ILE A 366 10.86 -17.15 -28.74
C ILE A 366 10.21 -17.22 -27.35
N ASP A 367 9.07 -17.87 -27.26
CA ASP A 367 8.31 -17.99 -26.01
C ASP A 367 8.45 -19.40 -25.43
N ASN A 368 9.27 -19.54 -24.38
CA ASN A 368 9.46 -20.79 -23.63
C ASN A 368 8.69 -20.77 -22.31
N THR A 369 7.61 -19.99 -22.20
CA THR A 369 6.84 -19.81 -20.96
C THR A 369 5.49 -20.52 -20.96
N ALA A 370 5.20 -21.30 -22.01
CA ALA A 370 3.99 -22.09 -22.19
C ALA A 370 3.91 -23.32 -21.27
#